data_AF-A0A2S3QRX3-F1
#
_entry.id   AF-A0A2S3QRX3-F1
#
_cell.length_a   1.000
_cell.length_b   1.000
_cell.length_c   1.000
_cell.angle_alpha   90.00
_cell.angle_beta   90.00
_cell.angle_gamma   90.00
#
_symmetry.space_group_name_H-M   'P 1'
#
loop_
_entity.id
_entity.type
_entity.pdbx_description
1 polymer ?
#
loop_
_entity_poly.entity_id
_entity_poly.type
_entity_poly.pdbx_seq_one_letter_code
_entity_poly.pdbx_strand_id
1 'polypeptide(L)'
;MKLRLTSKLFTTLIMCLMIVPAIAGELEFRKLSEAHRDQFLSLTNWKRSIRSIHHGGVRKRQVIYKSLNLESDFKSPAKEFSSVLESFYLDENFKCERFAIYEFMADVTGIRPTSSKCDNHFSTFIFNQMGLVEISFYTNRITKISYLMASNGKSAMSRFGHSMFYVSACKLDIENCPTRDQVEFVLGVAADVDDLSPGFFKGIFGGYAAKIDFMSLAQVKQKYNYEEFRDLYQYDLNVTGRDKRRFISHALNLYKNKDMGRYKFFSANCATESYKLIRAAFGHTKLRSNISTPKGLLEELQESGYVSTKKSRTLKEKSKKVLESLALLDVKSFEDYLLLEPSLRAAKAQMFHHRHSRQDSNDTSVLHAFVFLETMAFSTENMNLLELASKNENASIANEFEALASEYKDWYRQSNLLLRQGKKPKANDVTNRIDQFYRIHFMHRVERIKEVALNIKTTKELIKDINKRKRL
;
A
#
# COMPACT_ATOMS: atom_id res chain seq x y z
N MET A 1 0.04 21.94 -60.62
CA MET A 1 -0.88 22.95 -60.03
C MET A 1 -0.97 22.68 -58.52
N LYS A 2 -0.16 23.39 -57.71
CA LYS A 2 -0.17 23.26 -56.23
C LYS A 2 -1.33 24.08 -55.69
N LEU A 3 -2.40 23.45 -55.21
CA LEU A 3 -3.44 24.16 -54.45
C LEU A 3 -2.87 24.55 -53.09
N ARG A 4 -2.56 25.83 -52.91
CA ARG A 4 -2.37 26.46 -51.60
C ARG A 4 -3.76 26.58 -50.95
N LEU A 5 -4.08 25.68 -50.03
CA LEU A 5 -5.16 25.94 -49.08
C LEU A 5 -4.72 27.07 -48.13
N THR A 6 -5.38 28.21 -48.23
CA THR A 6 -5.16 29.39 -47.38
C THR A 6 -5.63 29.12 -45.95
N SER A 7 -4.87 29.58 -44.95
CA SER A 7 -5.03 29.27 -43.52
C SER A 7 -6.42 29.56 -42.93
N LYS A 8 -7.22 30.44 -43.56
CA LYS A 8 -8.60 30.72 -43.15
C LYS A 8 -9.55 29.53 -43.37
N LEU A 9 -9.37 28.70 -44.41
CA LEU A 9 -10.20 27.49 -44.59
C LEU A 9 -9.87 26.42 -43.54
N PHE A 10 -8.63 26.34 -43.08
CA PHE A 10 -8.21 25.38 -42.06
C PHE A 10 -8.77 25.74 -40.67
N THR A 11 -8.79 27.04 -40.32
CA THR A 11 -9.41 27.51 -39.08
C THR A 11 -10.93 27.38 -39.09
N THR A 12 -11.58 27.57 -40.23
CA THR A 12 -13.04 27.43 -40.34
C THR A 12 -13.47 25.95 -40.35
N LEU A 13 -12.66 25.04 -40.89
CA LEU A 13 -12.90 23.58 -40.81
C LEU A 13 -12.74 23.06 -39.37
N ILE A 14 -11.79 23.60 -38.61
CA ILE A 14 -11.63 23.29 -37.18
C ILE A 14 -12.78 23.88 -36.37
N MET A 15 -13.25 25.10 -36.70
CA MET A 15 -14.39 25.71 -35.99
C MET A 15 -15.73 25.03 -36.29
N CYS A 16 -15.93 24.48 -37.48
CA CYS A 16 -17.17 23.75 -37.84
C CYS A 16 -17.26 22.35 -37.20
N LEU A 17 -16.15 21.85 -36.62
CA LEU A 17 -16.08 20.62 -35.82
C LEU A 17 -16.45 20.82 -34.33
N MET A 18 -16.65 22.08 -33.88
CA MET A 18 -16.80 22.43 -32.46
C MET A 18 -18.23 22.26 -31.90
N ILE A 19 -19.21 21.87 -32.73
CA ILE A 19 -20.58 21.52 -32.25
C ILE A 19 -20.76 19.99 -32.13
N VAL A 20 -19.79 19.20 -32.61
CA VAL A 20 -19.81 17.73 -32.62
C VAL A 20 -18.82 17.03 -31.63
N PRO A 21 -18.16 17.65 -30.61
CA PRO A 21 -17.24 16.90 -29.74
C PRO A 21 -17.94 15.77 -28.96
N ALA A 22 -19.09 16.06 -28.35
CA ALA A 22 -19.79 15.13 -27.46
C ALA A 22 -20.28 13.86 -28.17
N ILE A 23 -20.87 14.01 -29.36
CA ILE A 23 -21.40 12.89 -30.15
C ILE A 23 -20.26 12.12 -30.81
N ALA A 24 -19.21 12.81 -31.28
CA ALA A 24 -18.03 12.16 -31.84
C ALA A 24 -17.29 11.33 -30.78
N GLY A 25 -17.07 11.86 -29.58
CA GLY A 25 -16.39 11.15 -28.50
C GLY A 25 -17.13 9.89 -28.02
N GLU A 26 -18.47 9.94 -27.92
CA GLU A 26 -19.25 8.74 -27.59
C GLU A 26 -19.16 7.65 -28.67
N LEU A 27 -19.14 8.04 -29.94
CA LEU A 27 -18.96 7.11 -31.07
C LEU A 27 -17.54 6.53 -31.08
N GLU A 28 -16.52 7.35 -30.84
CA GLU A 28 -15.12 6.91 -30.76
C GLU A 28 -14.89 5.92 -29.61
N PHE A 29 -15.48 6.14 -28.44
CA PHE A 29 -15.42 5.17 -27.34
C PHE A 29 -15.97 3.79 -27.74
N ARG A 30 -17.03 3.74 -28.54
CA ARG A 30 -17.60 2.48 -29.03
C ARG A 30 -16.71 1.79 -30.07
N LYS A 31 -15.94 2.55 -30.86
CA LYS A 31 -15.01 2.01 -31.87
C LYS A 31 -13.72 1.44 -31.27
N LEU A 32 -13.36 1.82 -30.05
CA LEU A 32 -12.20 1.28 -29.35
C LEU A 32 -12.17 -0.26 -29.39
N SER A 33 -10.98 -0.85 -29.42
CA SER A 33 -10.83 -2.29 -29.18
C SER A 33 -11.33 -2.64 -27.77
N GLU A 34 -11.65 -3.91 -27.50
CA GLU A 34 -12.01 -4.32 -26.14
C GLU A 34 -10.89 -4.03 -25.13
N ALA A 35 -9.64 -4.26 -25.52
CA ALA A 35 -8.48 -3.94 -24.69
C ALA A 35 -8.38 -2.45 -24.37
N HIS A 36 -8.57 -1.56 -25.36
CA HIS A 36 -8.53 -0.11 -25.14
C HIS A 36 -9.71 0.37 -24.28
N ARG A 37 -10.92 -0.17 -24.49
CA ARG A 37 -12.05 0.15 -23.61
C ARG A 37 -11.75 -0.25 -22.17
N ASP A 38 -11.28 -1.47 -21.97
CA ASP A 38 -10.99 -1.97 -20.63
C ASP A 38 -9.84 -1.21 -19.93
N GLN A 39 -8.84 -0.80 -20.70
CA GLN A 39 -7.77 0.07 -20.19
C GLN A 39 -8.30 1.45 -19.80
N PHE A 40 -9.12 2.07 -20.65
CA PHE A 40 -9.76 3.35 -20.34
C PHE A 40 -10.60 3.24 -19.06
N LEU A 41 -11.46 2.22 -18.96
CA LEU A 41 -12.28 1.98 -17.77
C LEU A 41 -11.42 1.79 -16.51
N SER A 42 -10.23 1.20 -16.63
CA SER A 42 -9.31 1.06 -15.49
C SER A 42 -8.68 2.41 -15.13
N LEU A 43 -8.29 3.22 -16.12
CA LEU A 43 -7.71 4.55 -15.95
C LEU A 43 -8.70 5.56 -15.34
N THR A 44 -9.99 5.43 -15.63
CA THR A 44 -11.07 6.31 -15.16
C THR A 44 -11.92 5.66 -14.07
N ASN A 45 -11.45 4.56 -13.50
CA ASN A 45 -12.06 3.83 -12.39
C ASN A 45 -13.55 3.45 -12.58
N TRP A 46 -13.91 3.01 -13.80
CA TRP A 46 -15.22 2.45 -14.10
C TRP A 46 -15.26 0.93 -13.96
N LYS A 47 -16.32 0.42 -13.33
CA LYS A 47 -16.62 -1.00 -13.27
C LYS A 47 -17.58 -1.40 -14.39
N ARG A 48 -17.15 -2.37 -15.22
CA ARG A 48 -17.99 -3.07 -16.21
C ARG A 48 -18.53 -4.37 -15.62
N SER A 49 -19.83 -4.62 -15.74
CA SER A 49 -20.45 -5.89 -15.39
C SER A 49 -21.44 -6.33 -16.46
N ILE A 50 -21.73 -7.63 -16.52
CA ILE A 50 -22.69 -8.20 -17.47
C ILE A 50 -23.84 -8.81 -16.67
N ARG A 51 -25.07 -8.34 -16.92
CA ARG A 51 -26.29 -8.89 -16.32
C ARG A 51 -27.08 -9.64 -17.40
N SER A 52 -27.57 -10.82 -17.06
CA SER A 52 -28.57 -11.51 -17.88
C SER A 52 -29.96 -10.96 -17.53
N ILE A 53 -30.66 -10.44 -18.52
CA ILE A 53 -32.06 -10.01 -18.40
C ILE A 53 -32.92 -10.92 -19.28
N HIS A 54 -34.10 -11.28 -18.79
CA HIS A 54 -35.08 -12.03 -19.57
C HIS A 54 -36.13 -11.03 -20.06
N HIS A 55 -36.31 -10.94 -21.36
CA HIS A 55 -37.32 -10.08 -21.96
C HIS A 55 -38.01 -10.85 -23.09
N GLY A 56 -39.31 -11.10 -22.94
CA GLY A 56 -40.10 -11.88 -23.90
C GLY A 56 -39.60 -13.31 -24.13
N GLY A 57 -39.19 -14.01 -23.06
CA GLY A 57 -38.68 -15.40 -23.15
C GLY A 57 -37.24 -15.54 -23.66
N VAL A 58 -36.61 -14.46 -24.15
CA VAL A 58 -35.23 -14.47 -24.63
C VAL A 58 -34.28 -13.90 -23.57
N ARG A 59 -33.18 -14.63 -23.30
CA ARG A 59 -32.10 -14.18 -22.42
C ARG A 59 -31.20 -13.21 -23.17
N LYS A 60 -31.28 -11.91 -22.85
CA LYS A 60 -30.36 -10.88 -23.37
C LYS A 60 -29.26 -10.59 -22.35
N ARG A 61 -28.04 -10.35 -22.83
CA ARG A 61 -26.92 -9.86 -22.00
C ARG A 61 -26.87 -8.34 -22.09
N GLN A 62 -26.98 -7.68 -20.95
CA GLN A 62 -26.83 -6.24 -20.83
C GLN A 62 -25.51 -5.91 -20.15
N VAL A 63 -24.72 -5.04 -20.76
CA VAL A 63 -23.50 -4.49 -20.15
C VAL A 63 -23.90 -3.29 -19.31
N ILE A 64 -23.43 -3.26 -18.06
CA ILE A 64 -23.68 -2.19 -17.10
C ILE A 64 -22.34 -1.58 -16.72
N TYR A 65 -22.28 -0.25 -16.74
CA TYR A 65 -21.14 0.52 -16.28
C TYR A 65 -21.51 1.26 -15.00
N LYS A 66 -20.59 1.26 -14.03
CA LYS A 66 -20.73 1.99 -12.78
C LYS A 66 -19.41 2.67 -12.44
N SER A 67 -19.41 3.99 -12.30
CA SER A 67 -18.26 4.74 -11.78
C SER A 67 -17.96 4.29 -10.36
N LEU A 68 -16.68 4.04 -10.06
CA LEU A 68 -16.21 3.83 -8.69
C LEU A 68 -15.71 5.14 -8.06
N ASN A 69 -15.48 6.18 -8.87
CA ASN A 69 -15.33 7.55 -8.41
C ASN A 69 -16.66 8.04 -7.84
N LEU A 70 -16.67 8.34 -6.54
CA LEU A 70 -17.87 8.78 -5.83
C LEU A 70 -18.27 10.23 -6.16
N GLU A 71 -17.33 11.03 -6.66
CA GLU A 71 -17.50 12.45 -7.01
C GLU A 71 -17.66 12.66 -8.52
N SER A 72 -17.67 11.60 -9.33
CA SER A 72 -17.79 11.72 -10.78
C SER A 72 -19.21 12.12 -11.21
N ASP A 73 -19.30 13.22 -11.94
CA ASP A 73 -20.55 13.71 -12.56
C ASP A 73 -20.91 12.96 -13.87
N PHE A 74 -20.04 12.08 -14.35
CA PHE A 74 -20.25 11.40 -15.63
C PHE A 74 -21.27 10.26 -15.53
N LYS A 75 -22.30 10.31 -16.38
CA LYS A 75 -23.36 9.28 -16.42
C LYS A 75 -22.96 7.99 -17.17
N SER A 76 -21.87 8.02 -17.94
CA SER A 76 -21.36 6.85 -18.66
C SER A 76 -19.86 7.01 -18.98
N PRO A 77 -19.13 5.90 -19.21
CA PRO A 77 -17.74 5.97 -19.66
C PRO A 77 -17.57 6.68 -21.00
N ALA A 78 -18.57 6.61 -21.88
CA ALA A 78 -18.52 7.25 -23.19
C ALA A 78 -18.55 8.78 -23.08
N LYS A 79 -19.34 9.31 -22.12
CA LYS A 79 -19.37 10.75 -21.83
C LYS A 79 -18.06 11.22 -21.21
N GLU A 80 -17.51 10.47 -20.27
CA GLU A 80 -16.20 10.78 -19.71
C GLU A 80 -15.11 10.72 -20.79
N PHE A 81 -15.12 9.69 -21.65
CA PHE A 81 -14.18 9.57 -22.76
C PHE A 81 -14.22 10.81 -23.68
N SER A 82 -15.42 11.29 -24.01
CA SER A 82 -15.56 12.50 -24.82
C SER A 82 -14.96 13.73 -24.15
N SER A 83 -15.23 13.93 -22.85
CA SER A 83 -14.66 15.06 -22.09
C SER A 83 -13.15 14.95 -21.97
N VAL A 84 -12.63 13.75 -21.72
CA VAL A 84 -11.19 13.48 -21.67
C VAL A 84 -10.52 13.74 -23.02
N LEU A 85 -11.16 13.35 -24.13
CA LEU A 85 -10.65 13.58 -25.47
C LEU A 85 -10.58 15.08 -25.80
N GLU A 86 -11.56 15.85 -25.37
CA GLU A 86 -11.56 17.30 -25.49
C GLU A 86 -10.40 17.93 -24.71
N SER A 87 -10.26 17.61 -23.41
CA SER A 87 -9.13 18.08 -22.60
C SER A 87 -7.78 17.67 -23.19
N PHE A 88 -7.67 16.46 -23.74
CA PHE A 88 -6.44 15.99 -24.37
C PHE A 88 -5.96 16.89 -25.52
N TYR A 89 -6.88 17.48 -26.30
CA TYR A 89 -6.53 18.38 -27.40
C TYR A 89 -6.42 19.84 -26.99
N LEU A 90 -7.19 20.29 -25.99
CA LEU A 90 -7.34 21.71 -25.68
C LEU A 90 -6.53 22.17 -24.47
N ASP A 91 -6.23 21.29 -23.52
CA ASP A 91 -5.55 21.63 -22.29
C ASP A 91 -4.05 21.27 -22.36
N GLU A 92 -3.20 22.30 -22.41
CA GLU A 92 -1.75 22.17 -22.47
C GLU A 92 -1.14 21.53 -21.22
N ASN A 93 -1.84 21.58 -20.07
CA ASN A 93 -1.43 20.98 -18.80
C ASN A 93 -1.92 19.54 -18.61
N PHE A 94 -2.81 19.06 -19.47
CA PHE A 94 -3.47 17.75 -19.34
C PHE A 94 -2.47 16.59 -19.16
N LYS A 95 -1.34 16.65 -19.86
CA LYS A 95 -0.26 15.66 -19.73
C LYS A 95 0.36 15.63 -18.33
N CYS A 96 0.50 16.78 -17.68
CA CYS A 96 1.12 16.90 -16.38
C CYS A 96 0.18 16.43 -15.27
N GLU A 97 -1.12 16.70 -15.42
CA GLU A 97 -2.13 16.34 -14.43
C GLU A 97 -2.56 14.86 -14.55
N ARG A 98 -2.70 14.36 -15.79
CA ARG A 98 -3.26 13.04 -16.10
C ARG A 98 -2.37 12.26 -17.06
N PHE A 99 -1.06 12.17 -16.76
CA PHE A 99 -0.06 11.54 -17.62
C PHE A 99 -0.45 10.18 -18.20
N ALA A 100 -0.98 9.27 -17.37
CA ALA A 100 -1.36 7.93 -17.81
C ALA A 100 -2.50 7.96 -18.85
N ILE A 101 -3.45 8.89 -18.70
CA ILE A 101 -4.58 9.07 -19.61
C ILE A 101 -4.15 9.81 -20.88
N TYR A 102 -3.29 10.83 -20.77
CA TYR A 102 -2.66 11.47 -21.93
C TYR A 102 -1.96 10.45 -22.81
N GLU A 103 -1.17 9.58 -22.19
CA GLU A 103 -0.44 8.54 -22.90
C GLU A 103 -1.37 7.51 -23.56
N PHE A 104 -2.46 7.13 -22.90
CA PHE A 104 -3.52 6.31 -23.49
C PHE A 104 -4.18 6.99 -24.70
N MET A 105 -4.56 8.26 -24.57
CA MET A 105 -5.17 9.02 -25.67
C MET A 105 -4.21 9.18 -26.85
N ALA A 106 -2.92 9.39 -26.57
CA ALA A 106 -1.91 9.46 -27.61
C ALA A 106 -1.73 8.13 -28.36
N ASP A 107 -1.84 7.00 -27.66
CA ASP A 107 -1.77 5.68 -28.30
C ASP A 107 -3.05 5.39 -29.13
N VAL A 108 -4.23 5.78 -28.64
CA VAL A 108 -5.51 5.57 -29.33
C VAL A 108 -5.67 6.47 -30.55
N THR A 109 -5.29 7.74 -30.45
CA THR A 109 -5.49 8.75 -31.51
C THR A 109 -4.33 8.80 -32.50
N GLY A 110 -3.14 8.31 -32.11
CA GLY A 110 -1.90 8.47 -32.87
C GLY A 110 -1.34 9.90 -32.85
N ILE A 111 -1.94 10.81 -32.09
CA ILE A 111 -1.56 12.22 -32.01
C ILE A 111 -0.91 12.51 -30.66
N ARG A 112 0.06 13.43 -30.62
CA ARG A 112 0.66 13.94 -29.38
C ARG A 112 0.60 15.46 -29.38
N PRO A 113 -0.49 16.04 -28.83
CA PRO A 113 -0.61 17.49 -28.71
C PRO A 113 0.57 18.07 -27.93
N THR A 114 0.97 19.28 -28.30
CA THR A 114 1.97 20.05 -27.57
C THR A 114 1.53 20.21 -26.12
N SER A 115 2.46 20.07 -25.19
CA SER A 115 2.18 20.09 -23.75
C SER A 115 3.20 20.95 -23.02
N SER A 116 2.75 21.57 -21.92
CA SER A 116 3.61 22.24 -20.95
C SER A 116 4.73 21.33 -20.45
N LYS A 117 5.84 21.94 -20.01
CA LYS A 117 6.93 21.21 -19.35
C LYS A 117 6.49 20.82 -17.94
N CYS A 118 6.27 19.52 -17.73
CA CYS A 118 5.85 18.99 -16.43
C CYS A 118 7.00 18.96 -15.42
N ASP A 119 6.73 19.35 -14.17
CA ASP A 119 7.66 19.22 -13.04
C ASP A 119 7.98 17.74 -12.73
N ASN A 120 6.98 16.85 -12.86
CA ASN A 120 7.07 15.40 -12.61
C ASN A 120 7.48 15.00 -11.19
N HIS A 121 7.77 15.97 -10.33
CA HIS A 121 8.11 15.77 -8.93
C HIS A 121 6.88 15.35 -8.14
N PHE A 122 7.09 14.45 -7.19
CA PHE A 122 6.13 14.08 -6.19
C PHE A 122 6.85 13.93 -4.86
N SER A 123 6.27 14.53 -3.83
CA SER A 123 6.61 14.22 -2.46
C SER A 123 5.37 13.93 -1.63
N THR A 124 5.54 13.02 -0.68
CA THR A 124 4.61 12.79 0.42
C THR A 124 5.39 12.27 1.61
N PHE A 125 4.77 12.28 2.77
CA PHE A 125 5.37 11.71 3.96
C PHE A 125 4.81 10.32 4.21
N ILE A 126 5.71 9.39 4.51
CA ILE A 126 5.37 8.05 4.96
C ILE A 126 5.91 7.83 6.36
N PHE A 127 5.31 6.89 7.06
CA PHE A 127 5.86 6.46 8.31
C PHE A 127 6.97 5.43 8.10
N ASN A 128 7.89 5.33 9.05
CA ASN A 128 8.78 4.19 9.18
C ASN A 128 9.11 3.97 10.66
N GLN A 129 10.04 3.06 10.95
CA GLN A 129 10.51 2.79 12.32
C GLN A 129 11.12 4.02 13.01
N MET A 130 11.39 5.10 12.25
CA MET A 130 12.03 6.32 12.70
C MET A 130 11.08 7.52 12.77
N GLY A 131 9.78 7.37 12.50
CA GLY A 131 8.84 8.50 12.49
C GLY A 131 8.37 8.82 11.09
N LEU A 132 7.94 10.07 10.89
CA LEU A 132 7.52 10.58 9.60
C LEU A 132 8.77 10.86 8.73
N VAL A 133 8.80 10.34 7.52
CA VAL A 133 9.90 10.54 6.56
C VAL A 133 9.32 10.92 5.21
N GLU A 134 9.89 11.96 4.61
CA GLU A 134 9.53 12.37 3.25
C GLU A 134 10.06 11.35 2.24
N ILE A 135 9.17 10.85 1.38
CA ILE A 135 9.55 10.25 0.10
C ILE A 135 9.39 11.32 -0.97
N SER A 136 10.46 11.58 -1.71
CA SER A 136 10.53 12.67 -2.69
C SER A 136 11.24 12.14 -3.94
N PHE A 137 10.53 12.10 -5.07
CA PHE A 137 11.04 11.50 -6.30
C PHE A 137 10.39 12.09 -7.55
N TYR A 138 10.98 11.82 -8.72
CA TYR A 138 10.41 12.19 -10.01
C TYR A 138 9.75 10.99 -10.69
N THR A 139 8.51 11.15 -11.15
CA THR A 139 7.73 10.08 -11.78
C THR A 139 8.33 9.56 -13.09
N ASN A 140 9.16 10.34 -13.76
CA ASN A 140 9.93 9.92 -14.93
C ASN A 140 11.29 9.28 -14.59
N ARG A 141 11.63 9.13 -13.31
CA ARG A 141 12.88 8.53 -12.82
C ARG A 141 12.67 7.22 -12.05
N ILE A 142 11.61 6.48 -12.37
CA ILE A 142 11.35 5.16 -11.75
C ILE A 142 12.31 4.12 -12.33
N THR A 143 13.22 3.64 -11.48
CA THR A 143 14.22 2.64 -11.88
C THR A 143 13.62 1.24 -11.88
N LYS A 144 12.78 0.92 -10.89
CA LYS A 144 12.26 -0.43 -10.68
C LYS A 144 10.85 -0.42 -10.09
N ILE A 145 10.04 -1.37 -10.56
CA ILE A 145 8.80 -1.77 -9.91
C ILE A 145 8.85 -3.28 -9.75
N SER A 146 8.49 -3.79 -8.58
CA SER A 146 8.39 -5.22 -8.30
C SER A 146 7.04 -5.52 -7.67
N TYR A 147 6.45 -6.64 -8.05
CA TYR A 147 5.32 -7.21 -7.34
C TYR A 147 5.80 -7.78 -6.01
N LEU A 148 5.27 -7.26 -4.91
CA LEU A 148 5.61 -7.67 -3.55
C LEU A 148 4.39 -8.38 -2.94
N MET A 149 4.57 -9.64 -2.56
CA MET A 149 3.49 -10.48 -2.06
C MET A 149 3.80 -11.02 -0.67
N ALA A 150 2.88 -10.81 0.27
CA ALA A 150 2.88 -11.54 1.54
C ALA A 150 2.22 -12.93 1.34
N SER A 151 2.89 -13.99 1.81
CA SER A 151 2.39 -15.37 1.77
C SER A 151 1.07 -15.54 2.52
N ASN A 152 0.39 -16.67 2.44
CA ASN A 152 -0.87 -16.88 3.17
C ASN A 152 -0.69 -16.69 4.69
N GLY A 153 -1.69 -16.07 5.35
CA GLY A 153 -1.73 -15.90 6.81
C GLY A 153 -2.66 -16.89 7.51
N LYS A 154 -2.61 -16.92 8.85
CA LYS A 154 -3.44 -17.80 9.69
C LYS A 154 -4.87 -17.26 9.91
N SER A 155 -5.11 -15.95 9.78
CA SER A 155 -6.41 -15.32 10.01
C SER A 155 -7.34 -15.40 8.79
N ALA A 156 -8.65 -15.58 9.01
CA ALA A 156 -9.65 -15.74 7.93
C ALA A 156 -9.64 -14.59 6.90
N MET A 157 -9.43 -13.34 7.35
CA MET A 157 -9.36 -12.13 6.52
C MET A 157 -8.09 -12.04 5.68
N SER A 158 -7.06 -12.84 5.99
CA SER A 158 -5.73 -12.75 5.39
C SER A 158 -5.21 -14.07 4.80
N ARG A 159 -6.10 -15.08 4.71
CA ARG A 159 -5.82 -16.42 4.19
C ARG A 159 -5.24 -16.43 2.78
N PHE A 160 -5.53 -15.40 1.97
CA PHE A 160 -5.19 -15.38 0.55
C PHE A 160 -3.90 -14.64 0.19
N GLY A 161 -3.22 -14.00 1.15
CA GLY A 161 -2.06 -13.15 0.86
C GLY A 161 -2.38 -11.66 0.91
N HIS A 162 -1.36 -10.81 0.72
CA HIS A 162 -1.52 -9.41 0.33
C HIS A 162 -0.64 -9.09 -0.87
N SER A 163 -1.16 -8.30 -1.80
CA SER A 163 -0.41 -7.76 -2.95
C SER A 163 -0.06 -6.30 -2.71
N MET A 164 1.18 -5.97 -3.03
CA MET A 164 1.77 -4.64 -2.97
C MET A 164 2.75 -4.48 -4.14
N PHE A 165 3.27 -3.27 -4.32
CA PHE A 165 4.31 -2.97 -5.27
C PHE A 165 5.48 -2.31 -4.57
N TYR A 166 6.65 -2.92 -4.64
CA TYR A 166 7.88 -2.26 -4.27
C TYR A 166 8.34 -1.37 -5.42
N VAL A 167 8.66 -0.12 -5.14
CA VAL A 167 9.08 0.88 -6.12
C VAL A 167 10.44 1.44 -5.70
N SER A 168 11.35 1.54 -6.66
CA SER A 168 12.59 2.31 -6.52
C SER A 168 12.61 3.39 -7.59
N ALA A 169 13.01 4.59 -7.19
CA ALA A 169 13.14 5.77 -8.03
C ALA A 169 14.49 6.44 -7.80
N CYS A 170 14.97 7.20 -8.78
CA CYS A 170 16.17 8.00 -8.61
C CYS A 170 15.85 9.47 -8.32
N LYS A 171 16.55 10.06 -7.34
CA LYS A 171 16.49 11.49 -7.06
C LYS A 171 17.16 12.33 -8.15
N LEU A 172 18.32 11.87 -8.64
CA LEU A 172 19.17 12.61 -9.56
C LEU A 172 19.03 12.08 -10.99
N ASP A 173 19.94 11.21 -11.43
CA ASP A 173 19.98 10.68 -12.78
C ASP A 173 19.52 9.22 -12.82
N ILE A 174 18.58 8.92 -13.72
CA ILE A 174 18.05 7.57 -13.88
C ILE A 174 19.06 6.62 -14.53
N GLU A 175 19.95 7.10 -15.40
CA GLU A 175 20.91 6.26 -16.13
C GLU A 175 22.02 5.75 -15.22
N ASN A 176 22.40 6.53 -14.21
CA ASN A 176 23.37 6.16 -13.20
C ASN A 176 22.86 6.52 -11.80
N CYS A 177 22.06 5.63 -11.22
CA CYS A 177 21.45 5.83 -9.91
C CYS A 177 22.12 4.98 -8.81
N PRO A 178 23.16 5.49 -8.12
CA PRO A 178 23.78 4.78 -7.01
C PRO A 178 22.80 4.66 -5.83
N THR A 179 22.99 3.67 -4.96
CA THR A 179 22.08 3.36 -3.85
C THR A 179 21.77 4.56 -2.94
N ARG A 180 22.71 5.49 -2.76
CA ARG A 180 22.50 6.71 -1.94
C ARG A 180 21.46 7.68 -2.53
N ASP A 181 21.28 7.64 -3.85
CA ASP A 181 20.38 8.52 -4.60
C ASP A 181 19.05 7.82 -4.92
N GLN A 182 18.89 6.57 -4.48
CA GLN A 182 17.66 5.80 -4.62
C GLN A 182 16.66 6.15 -3.51
N VAL A 183 15.40 6.25 -3.90
CA VAL A 183 14.26 6.34 -3.00
C VAL A 183 13.45 5.09 -3.18
N GLU A 184 13.25 4.37 -2.08
CA GLU A 184 12.53 3.10 -2.07
C GLU A 184 11.29 3.20 -1.20
N PHE A 185 10.17 2.71 -1.72
CA PHE A 185 8.92 2.64 -0.99
C PHE A 185 8.10 1.45 -1.49
N VAL A 186 7.06 1.14 -0.73
CA VAL A 186 6.06 0.14 -1.06
C VAL A 186 4.72 0.84 -1.20
N LEU A 187 4.06 0.58 -2.32
CA LEU A 187 2.72 1.01 -2.62
C LEU A 187 1.76 -0.17 -2.39
N GLY A 188 0.79 -0.01 -1.51
CA GLY A 188 -0.26 -0.99 -1.26
C GLY A 188 -1.64 -0.40 -1.55
N VAL A 189 -2.62 -1.27 -1.78
CA VAL A 189 -4.04 -0.88 -1.72
C VAL A 189 -4.62 -1.39 -0.41
N ALA A 190 -5.11 -0.47 0.40
CA ALA A 190 -5.68 -0.75 1.71
C ALA A 190 -7.14 -0.29 1.78
N ALA A 191 -7.84 -0.81 2.79
CA ALA A 191 -9.08 -0.19 3.23
C ALA A 191 -8.72 1.07 4.04
N ASP A 192 -9.39 2.17 3.77
CA ASP A 192 -9.38 3.36 4.62
C ASP A 192 -10.33 3.11 5.79
N VAL A 193 -9.74 2.71 6.91
CA VAL A 193 -10.47 2.35 8.11
C VAL A 193 -10.35 3.51 9.10
N ASP A 194 -11.47 4.19 9.33
CA ASP A 194 -11.58 5.16 10.43
C ASP A 194 -11.94 4.50 11.76
N ASP A 195 -12.36 3.24 11.72
CA ASP A 195 -12.66 2.46 12.90
C ASP A 195 -11.37 1.89 13.50
N LEU A 196 -11.16 2.16 14.79
CA LEU A 196 -10.06 1.62 15.61
C LEU A 196 -10.06 0.09 15.71
N SER A 197 -11.17 -0.56 15.31
CA SER A 197 -11.28 -1.99 15.06
C SER A 197 -12.08 -2.20 13.77
N PRO A 198 -11.44 -2.62 12.66
CA PRO A 198 -12.14 -2.86 11.42
C PRO A 198 -13.19 -3.97 11.61
N GLY A 199 -14.46 -3.63 11.50
CA GLY A 199 -15.54 -4.60 11.59
C GLY A 199 -15.47 -5.60 10.43
N PHE A 200 -15.33 -6.91 10.74
CA PHE A 200 -15.29 -7.99 9.73
C PHE A 200 -16.46 -7.92 8.74
N PHE A 201 -17.67 -7.69 9.24
CA PHE A 201 -18.86 -7.54 8.39
C PHE A 201 -18.85 -6.25 7.56
N LYS A 202 -18.33 -5.14 8.09
CA LYS A 202 -18.24 -3.85 7.38
C LYS A 202 -17.29 -3.94 6.17
N GLY A 203 -16.16 -4.64 6.31
CA GLY A 203 -15.24 -4.90 5.19
C GLY A 203 -15.75 -5.91 4.15
N ILE A 204 -16.65 -6.85 4.52
CA ILE A 204 -17.31 -7.76 3.56
C ILE A 204 -18.26 -7.00 2.63
N PHE A 205 -19.07 -6.08 3.17
CA PHE A 205 -20.09 -5.36 2.40
C PHE A 205 -19.59 -4.07 1.74
N GLY A 206 -18.36 -3.64 2.03
CA GLY A 206 -17.74 -2.46 1.44
C GLY A 206 -18.06 -1.16 2.15
N GLY A 207 -18.00 -1.19 3.48
CA GLY A 207 -18.14 -0.04 4.35
C GLY A 207 -16.85 0.76 4.59
N TYR A 208 -15.76 0.44 3.89
CA TYR A 208 -14.51 1.20 3.91
C TYR A 208 -14.18 1.72 2.51
N ALA A 209 -13.69 2.96 2.41
CA ALA A 209 -13.11 3.45 1.15
C ALA A 209 -11.85 2.63 0.85
N ALA A 210 -11.50 2.44 -0.41
CA ALA A 210 -10.17 1.96 -0.77
C ALA A 210 -9.23 3.17 -0.82
N LYS A 211 -7.96 2.97 -0.45
CA LYS A 211 -6.92 3.98 -0.61
C LYS A 211 -5.61 3.37 -1.05
N ILE A 212 -4.80 4.19 -1.72
CA ILE A 212 -3.39 3.90 -1.94
C ILE A 212 -2.65 4.29 -0.68
N ASP A 213 -1.86 3.34 -0.18
CA ASP A 213 -1.05 3.51 1.01
C ASP A 213 0.43 3.41 0.64
N PHE A 214 1.23 4.36 1.14
CA PHE A 214 2.67 4.39 0.93
C PHE A 214 3.36 3.98 2.22
N MET A 215 4.21 2.96 2.14
CA MET A 215 4.93 2.39 3.27
C MET A 215 6.41 2.25 2.94
N SER A 216 7.25 2.25 3.97
CA SER A 216 8.63 1.79 3.85
C SER A 216 8.67 0.26 3.83
N LEU A 217 9.70 -0.31 3.19
CA LEU A 217 9.91 -1.76 3.24
C LEU A 217 10.11 -2.26 4.69
N ALA A 218 10.66 -1.42 5.57
CA ALA A 218 10.82 -1.74 6.98
C ALA A 218 9.46 -1.97 7.68
N GLN A 219 8.45 -1.13 7.42
CA GLN A 219 7.10 -1.34 7.96
C GLN A 219 6.46 -2.61 7.42
N VAL A 220 6.59 -2.85 6.12
CA VAL A 220 6.04 -4.04 5.48
C VAL A 220 6.66 -5.30 6.07
N LYS A 221 7.98 -5.29 6.33
CA LYS A 221 8.67 -6.37 7.05
C LYS A 221 8.18 -6.50 8.48
N GLN A 222 8.05 -5.41 9.22
CA GLN A 222 7.57 -5.43 10.60
C GLN A 222 6.21 -6.11 10.68
N LYS A 223 5.24 -5.60 9.92
CA LYS A 223 3.88 -6.14 9.87
C LYS A 223 3.86 -7.61 9.45
N TYR A 224 4.45 -7.94 8.31
CA TYR A 224 4.28 -9.29 7.75
C TYR A 224 5.27 -10.30 8.31
N ASN A 225 6.56 -10.01 8.42
CA ASN A 225 7.53 -10.99 8.90
C ASN A 225 7.52 -11.17 10.42
N TYR A 226 7.32 -10.09 11.20
CA TYR A 226 7.49 -10.11 12.66
C TYR A 226 6.17 -10.18 13.44
N GLU A 227 5.08 -9.62 12.92
CA GLU A 227 3.79 -9.61 13.64
C GLU A 227 2.85 -10.71 13.10
N GLU A 228 2.68 -10.79 11.78
CA GLU A 228 1.80 -11.80 11.17
C GLU A 228 2.50 -13.13 10.85
N PHE A 229 3.84 -13.20 11.00
CA PHE A 229 4.69 -14.36 10.71
C PHE A 229 4.50 -14.95 9.31
N ARG A 230 4.70 -14.11 8.29
CA ARG A 230 4.52 -14.40 6.87
C ARG A 230 5.78 -14.09 6.10
N ASP A 231 6.05 -14.89 5.07
CA ASP A 231 7.12 -14.61 4.12
C ASP A 231 6.68 -13.48 3.17
N LEU A 232 7.63 -12.64 2.75
CA LEU A 232 7.44 -11.72 1.63
C LEU A 232 8.26 -12.20 0.44
N TYR A 233 7.62 -12.21 -0.72
CA TYR A 233 8.23 -12.57 -2.00
C TYR A 233 8.17 -11.39 -2.95
N GLN A 234 9.32 -11.03 -3.50
CA GLN A 234 9.45 -9.97 -4.50
C GLN A 234 9.72 -10.60 -5.86
N TYR A 235 9.01 -10.11 -6.88
CA TYR A 235 9.18 -10.48 -8.28
C TYR A 235 9.28 -9.21 -9.11
N ASP A 236 10.25 -9.11 -10.00
CA ASP A 236 10.52 -7.88 -10.73
C ASP A 236 9.60 -7.76 -11.93
N LEU A 237 9.07 -6.56 -12.19
CA LEU A 237 8.27 -6.34 -13.39
C LEU A 237 9.19 -6.16 -14.61
N ASN A 238 8.85 -6.85 -15.69
CA ASN A 238 9.49 -6.76 -16.99
C ASN A 238 8.75 -5.74 -17.86
N VAL A 239 8.86 -4.46 -17.51
CA VAL A 239 8.11 -3.37 -18.16
C VAL A 239 9.02 -2.20 -18.55
N THR A 240 8.60 -1.43 -19.56
CA THR A 240 9.39 -0.31 -20.08
C THR A 240 9.43 0.88 -19.13
N GLY A 241 10.35 1.83 -19.33
CA GLY A 241 10.37 3.07 -18.55
C GLY A 241 9.06 3.88 -18.68
N ARG A 242 8.45 3.86 -19.87
CA ARG A 242 7.12 4.44 -20.13
C ARG A 242 6.06 3.79 -19.24
N ASP A 243 6.02 2.47 -19.19
CA ASP A 243 5.05 1.69 -18.41
C ASP A 243 5.19 1.97 -16.91
N LYS A 244 6.43 2.02 -16.40
CA LYS A 244 6.71 2.39 -15.00
C LYS A 244 6.16 3.77 -14.68
N ARG A 245 6.37 4.75 -15.58
CA ARG A 245 5.85 6.11 -15.42
C ARG A 245 4.32 6.14 -15.48
N ARG A 246 3.69 5.45 -16.43
CA ARG A 246 2.22 5.33 -16.50
C ARG A 246 1.65 4.76 -15.21
N PHE A 247 2.25 3.68 -14.70
CA PHE A 247 1.85 3.03 -13.45
C PHE A 247 1.92 3.98 -12.27
N ILE A 248 3.09 4.59 -12.03
CA ILE A 248 3.26 5.44 -10.85
C ILE A 248 2.40 6.70 -10.98
N SER A 249 2.30 7.32 -12.17
CA SER A 249 1.49 8.53 -12.37
C SER A 249 0.00 8.25 -12.16
N HIS A 250 -0.50 7.09 -12.62
CA HIS A 250 -1.89 6.71 -12.37
C HIS A 250 -2.16 6.45 -10.89
N ALA A 251 -1.28 5.70 -10.23
CA ALA A 251 -1.38 5.46 -8.80
C ALA A 251 -1.34 6.77 -7.99
N LEU A 252 -0.46 7.71 -8.34
CA LEU A 252 -0.41 9.01 -7.68
C LEU A 252 -1.66 9.86 -7.93
N ASN A 253 -2.27 9.79 -9.11
CA ASN A 253 -3.52 10.48 -9.40
C ASN A 253 -4.67 9.92 -8.53
N LEU A 254 -4.80 8.60 -8.43
CA LEU A 254 -5.78 7.95 -7.55
C LEU A 254 -5.56 8.29 -6.07
N TYR A 255 -4.30 8.36 -5.63
CA TYR A 255 -3.94 8.77 -4.27
C TYR A 255 -4.36 10.22 -3.98
N LYS A 256 -3.99 11.17 -4.84
CA LYS A 256 -4.28 12.60 -4.68
C LYS A 256 -5.79 12.89 -4.68
N ASN A 257 -6.53 12.22 -5.57
CA ASN A 257 -7.96 12.46 -5.77
C ASN A 257 -8.86 11.58 -4.91
N LYS A 258 -8.30 10.70 -4.06
CA LYS A 258 -9.05 9.71 -3.25
C LYS A 258 -10.02 8.86 -4.09
N ASP A 259 -9.64 8.57 -5.34
CA ASP A 259 -10.52 8.05 -6.38
C ASP A 259 -10.40 6.52 -6.54
N MET A 260 -10.28 5.74 -5.46
CA MET A 260 -10.25 4.27 -5.57
C MET A 260 -11.64 3.62 -5.40
N GLY A 261 -12.64 4.35 -4.91
CA GLY A 261 -13.96 3.82 -4.60
C GLY A 261 -13.99 3.03 -3.28
N ARG A 262 -14.79 1.95 -3.22
CA ARG A 262 -15.04 1.19 -1.97
C ARG A 262 -14.28 -0.14 -1.93
N TYR A 263 -13.61 -0.40 -0.82
CA TYR A 263 -12.87 -1.64 -0.56
C TYR A 263 -13.82 -2.78 -0.17
N LYS A 264 -13.71 -3.96 -0.81
CA LYS A 264 -14.52 -5.16 -0.51
C LYS A 264 -13.66 -6.41 -0.50
N PHE A 265 -13.66 -7.17 0.60
CA PHE A 265 -12.77 -8.33 0.77
C PHE A 265 -12.77 -9.34 -0.39
N PHE A 266 -13.91 -9.59 -1.03
CA PHE A 266 -14.03 -10.60 -2.08
C PHE A 266 -14.04 -10.05 -3.51
N SER A 267 -14.24 -8.75 -3.71
CA SER A 267 -14.55 -8.20 -5.05
C SER A 267 -13.93 -6.84 -5.38
N ALA A 268 -13.25 -6.21 -4.42
CA ALA A 268 -12.50 -4.96 -4.55
C ALA A 268 -11.43 -4.94 -3.45
N ASN A 269 -10.57 -5.96 -3.46
CA ASN A 269 -9.52 -6.17 -2.45
C ASN A 269 -8.15 -5.79 -3.00
N CYS A 270 -7.10 -5.90 -2.18
CA CYS A 270 -5.73 -5.58 -2.59
C CYS A 270 -5.34 -6.18 -3.95
N ALA A 271 -5.69 -7.44 -4.25
CA ALA A 271 -5.36 -8.08 -5.52
C ALA A 271 -6.16 -7.51 -6.69
N THR A 272 -7.47 -7.34 -6.53
CA THR A 272 -8.33 -6.79 -7.60
C THR A 272 -7.99 -5.34 -7.92
N GLU A 273 -7.64 -4.53 -6.93
CA GLU A 273 -7.24 -3.14 -7.17
C GLU A 273 -5.80 -3.03 -7.70
N SER A 274 -4.87 -3.86 -7.20
CA SER A 274 -3.52 -4.00 -7.78
C SER A 274 -3.60 -4.39 -9.26
N TYR A 275 -4.55 -5.28 -9.57
CA TYR A 275 -4.83 -5.71 -10.92
C TYR A 275 -5.29 -4.55 -11.81
N LYS A 276 -6.24 -3.72 -11.37
CA LYS A 276 -6.67 -2.53 -12.13
C LYS A 276 -5.53 -1.54 -12.37
N LEU A 277 -4.69 -1.30 -11.36
CA LEU A 277 -3.51 -0.42 -11.49
C LEU A 277 -2.57 -0.89 -12.60
N ILE A 278 -2.28 -2.19 -12.65
CA ILE A 278 -1.44 -2.80 -13.70
C ILE A 278 -2.12 -2.66 -15.07
N ARG A 279 -3.40 -3.01 -15.19
CA ARG A 279 -4.14 -2.90 -16.46
C ARG A 279 -4.14 -1.48 -17.02
N ALA A 280 -4.38 -0.50 -16.15
CA ALA A 280 -4.38 0.91 -16.52
C ALA A 280 -3.02 1.33 -17.10
N ALA A 281 -1.94 0.83 -16.51
CA ALA A 281 -0.58 1.23 -16.86
C ALA A 281 -0.02 0.55 -18.11
N PHE A 282 -0.20 -0.76 -18.26
CA PHE A 282 0.61 -1.56 -19.19
C PHE A 282 -0.07 -1.83 -20.54
N GLY A 283 -1.40 -1.67 -20.64
CA GLY A 283 -2.14 -1.92 -21.87
C GLY A 283 -2.05 -3.38 -22.35
N HIS A 284 -3.05 -3.84 -23.11
CA HIS A 284 -3.02 -5.15 -23.80
C HIS A 284 -2.87 -6.43 -22.98
N THR A 285 -2.98 -6.33 -21.67
CA THR A 285 -2.90 -7.52 -20.85
C THR A 285 -4.24 -8.29 -21.03
N LYS A 286 -4.25 -9.48 -21.65
CA LYS A 286 -5.41 -10.42 -21.67
C LYS A 286 -5.67 -10.99 -20.27
N LEU A 287 -5.46 -10.18 -19.24
CA LEU A 287 -5.53 -10.64 -17.87
C LEU A 287 -6.98 -10.99 -17.60
N ARG A 288 -7.17 -12.17 -17.02
CA ARG A 288 -8.49 -12.72 -16.77
C ARG A 288 -9.30 -11.77 -15.88
N SER A 289 -10.61 -11.73 -16.10
CA SER A 289 -11.51 -10.79 -15.41
C SER A 289 -11.73 -11.08 -13.93
N ASN A 290 -11.28 -12.23 -13.42
CA ASN A 290 -11.61 -12.74 -12.09
C ASN A 290 -10.37 -13.03 -11.24
N ILE A 291 -9.51 -12.02 -11.05
CA ILE A 291 -8.39 -12.12 -10.11
C ILE A 291 -8.82 -11.59 -8.74
N SER A 292 -8.99 -12.51 -7.79
CA SER A 292 -9.41 -12.22 -6.42
C SER A 292 -8.33 -12.48 -5.37
N THR A 293 -7.21 -13.10 -5.74
CA THR A 293 -6.11 -13.43 -4.83
C THR A 293 -4.76 -12.90 -5.32
N PRO A 294 -3.86 -12.48 -4.41
CA PRO A 294 -2.50 -12.07 -4.75
C PRO A 294 -1.70 -13.14 -5.48
N LYS A 295 -1.90 -14.42 -5.16
CA LYS A 295 -1.23 -15.52 -5.87
C LYS A 295 -1.75 -15.66 -7.30
N GLY A 296 -3.07 -15.63 -7.49
CA GLY A 296 -3.67 -15.67 -8.83
C GLY A 296 -3.25 -14.48 -9.69
N LEU A 297 -3.09 -13.29 -9.09
CA LEU A 297 -2.53 -12.13 -9.80
C LEU A 297 -1.10 -12.38 -10.25
N LEU A 298 -0.25 -12.91 -9.37
CA LEU A 298 1.13 -13.24 -9.71
C LEU A 298 1.20 -14.26 -10.86
N GLU A 299 0.42 -15.34 -10.77
CA GLU A 299 0.36 -16.39 -11.79
C GLU A 299 -0.01 -15.79 -13.15
N GLU A 300 -1.04 -14.94 -13.20
CA GLU A 300 -1.44 -14.26 -14.43
C GLU A 300 -0.35 -13.32 -14.98
N LEU A 301 0.30 -12.54 -14.11
CA LEU A 301 1.37 -11.62 -14.53
C LEU A 301 2.61 -12.37 -15.04
N GLN A 302 2.89 -13.56 -14.50
CA GLN A 302 3.95 -14.45 -14.97
C GLN A 302 3.57 -15.10 -16.31
N GLU A 303 2.35 -15.60 -16.46
CA GLU A 303 1.82 -16.14 -17.72
C GLU A 303 1.87 -15.10 -18.85
N SER A 304 1.59 -13.84 -18.51
CA SER A 304 1.63 -12.71 -19.45
C SER A 304 3.02 -12.11 -19.67
N GLY A 305 4.07 -12.62 -19.00
CA GLY A 305 5.45 -12.16 -19.14
C GLY A 305 5.79 -10.82 -18.48
N TYR A 306 4.83 -10.17 -17.80
CA TYR A 306 5.02 -8.87 -17.13
C TYR A 306 5.82 -8.94 -15.85
N VAL A 307 5.96 -10.14 -15.25
CA VAL A 307 6.68 -10.34 -13.99
C VAL A 307 7.63 -11.52 -14.12
N SER A 308 8.79 -11.43 -13.47
CA SER A 308 9.77 -12.51 -13.43
C SER A 308 9.20 -13.81 -12.85
N THR A 309 9.54 -14.95 -13.44
CA THR A 309 9.14 -16.28 -12.91
C THR A 309 9.89 -16.61 -11.61
N LYS A 310 11.12 -16.14 -11.49
CA LYS A 310 11.94 -16.28 -10.28
C LYS A 310 11.73 -15.11 -9.33
N LYS A 311 11.77 -15.41 -8.03
CA LYS A 311 11.79 -14.42 -6.96
C LYS A 311 13.12 -13.67 -7.02
N SER A 312 13.08 -12.35 -7.07
CA SER A 312 14.28 -11.50 -6.97
C SER A 312 14.72 -11.32 -5.52
N ARG A 313 13.77 -11.37 -4.57
CA ARG A 313 14.04 -11.29 -3.13
C ARG A 313 13.04 -12.12 -2.33
N THR A 314 13.52 -12.73 -1.26
CA THR A 314 12.68 -13.36 -0.23
C THR A 314 13.02 -12.79 1.13
N LEU A 315 12.01 -12.30 1.86
CA LEU A 315 12.14 -11.86 3.24
C LEU A 315 11.38 -12.85 4.11
N LYS A 316 12.13 -13.70 4.80
CA LYS A 316 11.58 -14.77 5.62
C LYS A 316 10.91 -14.23 6.88
N GLU A 317 9.80 -14.88 7.23
CA GLU A 317 9.13 -14.74 8.51
C GLU A 317 10.11 -14.92 9.70
N LYS A 318 9.75 -14.34 10.85
CA LYS A 318 10.64 -14.22 12.01
C LYS A 318 10.08 -14.84 13.29
N SER A 319 9.07 -15.70 13.19
CA SER A 319 8.43 -16.38 14.31
C SER A 319 9.42 -17.10 15.19
N LYS A 320 10.38 -17.86 14.63
CA LYS A 320 11.41 -18.54 15.42
C LYS A 320 12.16 -17.55 16.33
N LYS A 321 12.70 -16.47 15.77
CA LYS A 321 13.42 -15.44 16.52
C LYS A 321 12.55 -14.78 17.60
N VAL A 322 11.31 -14.45 17.25
CA VAL A 322 10.35 -13.82 18.17
C VAL A 322 10.00 -14.77 19.33
N LEU A 323 9.64 -16.01 19.04
CA LEU A 323 9.28 -17.03 20.02
C LEU A 323 10.45 -17.40 20.94
N GLU A 324 11.66 -17.52 20.40
CA GLU A 324 12.88 -17.76 21.19
C GLU A 324 13.18 -16.57 22.12
N SER A 325 13.02 -15.33 21.64
CA SER A 325 13.23 -14.13 22.45
C SER A 325 12.20 -14.02 23.58
N LEU A 326 10.94 -14.34 23.30
CA LEU A 326 9.87 -14.36 24.30
C LEU A 326 10.10 -15.44 25.35
N ALA A 327 10.56 -16.62 24.95
CA ALA A 327 10.87 -17.73 25.85
C ALA A 327 12.01 -17.39 26.82
N LEU A 328 13.05 -16.68 26.37
CA LEU A 328 14.16 -16.21 27.23
C LEU A 328 13.69 -15.27 28.35
N LEU A 329 12.56 -14.58 28.15
CA LEU A 329 11.93 -13.71 29.14
C LEU A 329 10.72 -14.35 29.82
N ASP A 330 10.44 -15.64 29.61
CA ASP A 330 9.27 -16.35 30.13
C ASP A 330 7.94 -15.61 29.82
N VAL A 331 7.78 -15.16 28.58
CA VAL A 331 6.57 -14.52 28.08
C VAL A 331 5.93 -15.40 27.02
N LYS A 332 4.61 -15.63 27.11
CA LYS A 332 3.91 -16.61 26.25
C LYS A 332 3.64 -16.10 24.84
N SER A 333 3.45 -14.79 24.67
CA SER A 333 3.13 -14.17 23.40
C SER A 333 3.64 -12.74 23.33
N PHE A 334 3.76 -12.18 22.13
CA PHE A 334 4.16 -10.78 21.97
C PHE A 334 3.06 -9.83 22.49
N GLU A 335 1.79 -10.22 22.40
CA GLU A 335 0.69 -9.48 23.00
C GLU A 335 0.79 -9.45 24.54
N ASP A 336 1.14 -10.57 25.18
CA ASP A 336 1.42 -10.60 26.62
C ASP A 336 2.62 -9.71 26.97
N TYR A 337 3.62 -9.62 26.10
CA TYR A 337 4.78 -8.72 26.27
C TYR A 337 4.36 -7.25 26.25
N LEU A 338 3.52 -6.86 25.28
CA LEU A 338 3.00 -5.49 25.15
C LEU A 338 2.14 -5.08 26.36
N LEU A 339 1.47 -6.03 27.03
CA LEU A 339 0.67 -5.75 28.23
C LEU A 339 1.51 -5.46 29.48
N LEU A 340 2.81 -5.81 29.49
CA LEU A 340 3.70 -5.48 30.60
C LEU A 340 4.09 -4.00 30.53
N GLU A 341 4.08 -3.31 31.68
CA GLU A 341 4.67 -1.96 31.79
C GLU A 341 6.17 -2.00 31.42
N PRO A 342 6.73 -0.98 30.74
CA PRO A 342 8.11 -1.06 30.26
C PRO A 342 9.15 -1.25 31.37
N SER A 343 8.91 -0.66 32.54
CA SER A 343 9.72 -0.89 33.76
C SER A 343 9.75 -2.37 34.19
N LEU A 344 8.61 -3.06 34.09
CA LEU A 344 8.50 -4.49 34.40
C LEU A 344 9.21 -5.35 33.35
N ARG A 345 9.14 -4.98 32.06
CA ARG A 345 9.88 -5.66 30.99
C ARG A 345 11.39 -5.60 31.25
N ALA A 346 11.90 -4.42 31.61
CA ALA A 346 13.31 -4.21 31.94
C ALA A 346 13.74 -4.99 33.19
N ALA A 347 12.94 -4.95 34.26
CA ALA A 347 13.21 -5.71 35.49
C ALA A 347 13.25 -7.23 35.22
N LYS A 348 12.32 -7.73 34.40
CA LYS A 348 12.28 -9.14 34.01
C LYS A 348 13.53 -9.52 33.22
N ALA A 349 13.96 -8.70 32.25
CA ALA A 349 15.18 -8.95 31.49
C ALA A 349 16.43 -9.03 32.38
N GLN A 350 16.56 -8.13 33.36
CA GLN A 350 17.67 -8.16 34.32
C GLN A 350 17.64 -9.42 35.19
N MET A 351 16.47 -9.79 35.71
CA MET A 351 16.30 -10.98 36.54
C MET A 351 16.65 -12.26 35.78
N PHE A 352 16.15 -12.43 34.56
CA PHE A 352 16.41 -13.63 33.75
C PHE A 352 17.86 -13.68 33.25
N HIS A 353 18.45 -12.54 32.89
CA HIS A 353 19.86 -12.46 32.57
C HIS A 353 20.72 -12.90 33.75
N HIS A 354 20.45 -12.41 34.97
CA HIS A 354 21.20 -12.83 36.15
C HIS A 354 21.10 -14.35 36.42
N ARG A 355 19.95 -14.99 36.12
CA ARG A 355 19.83 -16.46 36.22
C ARG A 355 20.66 -17.19 35.16
N HIS A 356 20.64 -16.75 33.91
CA HIS A 356 21.42 -17.36 32.82
C HIS A 356 22.93 -17.13 33.00
N SER A 357 23.32 -15.93 33.46
CA SER A 357 24.73 -15.61 33.68
C SER A 357 25.39 -16.36 34.84
N ARG A 358 24.60 -17.04 35.68
CA ARG A 358 25.15 -18.01 36.67
C ARG A 358 25.65 -19.28 36.00
N GLN A 359 25.15 -19.62 34.81
CA GLN A 359 25.59 -20.78 34.02
C GLN A 359 26.68 -20.39 33.01
N ASP A 360 26.57 -19.21 32.39
CA ASP A 360 27.60 -18.64 31.50
C ASP A 360 27.68 -17.12 31.68
N SER A 361 28.76 -16.64 32.30
CA SER A 361 28.93 -15.22 32.64
C SER A 361 28.98 -14.29 31.44
N ASN A 362 29.25 -14.80 30.24
CA ASN A 362 29.30 -14.03 28.99
C ASN A 362 27.98 -14.10 28.20
N ASP A 363 26.98 -14.85 28.66
CA ASP A 363 25.71 -14.98 27.97
C ASP A 363 24.87 -13.69 28.07
N THR A 364 24.79 -12.99 26.94
CA THR A 364 23.98 -11.77 26.76
C THR A 364 22.71 -12.03 25.94
N SER A 365 22.34 -13.29 25.70
CA SER A 365 21.18 -13.68 24.89
C SER A 365 19.87 -13.06 25.40
N VAL A 366 19.64 -13.10 26.72
CA VAL A 366 18.46 -12.49 27.36
C VAL A 366 18.40 -10.98 27.13
N LEU A 367 19.54 -10.30 27.20
CA LEU A 367 19.61 -8.85 26.98
C LEU A 367 19.41 -8.47 25.51
N HIS A 368 19.93 -9.28 24.59
CA HIS A 368 19.65 -9.14 23.16
C HIS A 368 18.17 -9.39 22.84
N ALA A 369 17.56 -10.39 23.46
CA ALA A 369 16.13 -10.69 23.34
C ALA A 369 15.27 -9.53 23.84
N PHE A 370 15.63 -8.95 25.00
CA PHE A 370 14.96 -7.76 25.53
C PHE A 370 15.05 -6.57 24.57
N VAL A 371 16.25 -6.17 24.13
CA VAL A 371 16.39 -5.03 23.20
C VAL A 371 15.65 -5.28 21.89
N PHE A 372 15.65 -6.52 21.39
CA PHE A 372 14.90 -6.90 20.20
C PHE A 372 13.37 -6.77 20.39
N LEU A 373 12.83 -7.28 21.49
CA LEU A 373 11.40 -7.19 21.79
C LEU A 373 10.95 -5.77 22.08
N GLU A 374 11.77 -4.96 22.75
CA GLU A 374 11.51 -3.52 22.92
C GLU A 374 11.46 -2.80 21.58
N THR A 375 12.32 -3.17 20.62
CA THR A 375 12.31 -2.57 19.27
C THR A 375 11.03 -2.90 18.53
N MET A 376 10.56 -4.14 18.67
CA MET A 376 9.27 -4.53 18.11
C MET A 376 8.13 -3.76 18.80
N ALA A 377 8.15 -3.65 20.12
CA ALA A 377 7.11 -2.95 20.89
C ALA A 377 7.04 -1.48 20.49
N PHE A 378 8.18 -0.80 20.48
CA PHE A 378 8.30 0.57 19.99
C PHE A 378 7.82 0.69 18.54
N SER A 379 8.18 -0.22 17.64
CA SER A 379 7.72 -0.15 16.25
C SER A 379 6.19 -0.30 16.13
N THR A 380 5.58 -1.20 16.89
CA THR A 380 4.11 -1.40 16.89
C THR A 380 3.40 -0.19 17.49
N GLU A 381 3.89 0.31 18.63
CA GLU A 381 3.41 1.54 19.24
C GLU A 381 3.54 2.68 18.24
N ASN A 382 4.75 2.99 17.76
CA ASN A 382 5.08 4.11 16.89
C ASN A 382 4.18 4.16 15.65
N MET A 383 3.91 3.01 15.02
CA MET A 383 2.97 2.91 13.91
C MET A 383 1.55 3.36 14.28
N ASN A 384 1.04 2.95 15.44
CA ASN A 384 -0.27 3.38 15.93
C ASN A 384 -0.31 4.89 16.23
N LEU A 385 0.78 5.45 16.79
CA LEU A 385 0.82 6.89 17.09
C LEU A 385 0.83 7.73 15.83
N LEU A 386 1.65 7.34 14.88
CA LEU A 386 1.83 8.04 13.64
C LEU A 386 0.54 8.04 12.81
N GLU A 387 -0.16 6.89 12.75
CA GLU A 387 -1.49 6.81 12.15
C GLU A 387 -2.49 7.78 12.84
N LEU A 388 -2.45 7.89 14.17
CA LEU A 388 -3.32 8.81 14.92
C LEU A 388 -2.95 10.29 14.77
N ALA A 389 -1.66 10.61 14.85
CA ALA A 389 -1.16 11.98 14.73
C ALA A 389 -1.51 12.56 13.35
N SER A 390 -1.47 11.73 12.30
CA SER A 390 -1.92 12.14 10.96
C SER A 390 -3.39 12.54 10.89
N LYS A 391 -4.25 12.01 11.78
CA LYS A 391 -5.69 12.31 11.81
C LYS A 391 -6.05 13.52 12.68
N ASN A 392 -5.21 13.89 13.64
CA ASN A 392 -5.52 14.93 14.63
C ASN A 392 -4.92 16.31 14.31
N GLU A 393 -4.22 16.48 13.19
CA GLU A 393 -3.63 17.75 12.69
C GLU A 393 -2.88 18.61 13.74
N ASN A 394 -2.40 18.02 14.84
CA ASN A 394 -1.74 18.77 15.91
C ASN A 394 -0.20 18.65 15.80
N ALA A 395 0.40 19.62 15.12
CA ALA A 395 1.84 19.69 14.90
C ALA A 395 2.67 19.66 16.20
N SER A 396 2.14 20.17 17.33
CA SER A 396 2.85 20.16 18.61
C SER A 396 3.02 18.73 19.16
N ILE A 397 1.96 17.92 19.09
CA ILE A 397 1.98 16.53 19.54
C ILE A 397 2.89 15.69 18.63
N ALA A 398 2.85 15.95 17.32
CA ALA A 398 3.73 15.29 16.37
C ALA A 398 5.22 15.56 16.67
N ASN A 399 5.58 16.83 16.89
CA ASN A 399 6.95 17.22 17.22
C ASN A 399 7.44 16.62 18.55
N GLU A 400 6.58 16.60 19.58
CA GLU A 400 6.90 15.98 20.86
C GLU A 400 7.16 14.48 20.72
N PHE A 401 6.32 13.78 19.95
CA PHE A 401 6.52 12.38 19.67
C PHE A 401 7.80 12.10 18.86
N GLU A 402 8.10 12.94 17.86
CA GLU A 402 9.34 12.83 17.07
C GLU A 402 10.59 12.97 17.93
N ALA A 403 10.58 13.88 18.92
CA ALA A 403 11.66 14.03 19.89
C ALA A 403 11.86 12.75 20.71
N LEU A 404 10.78 12.19 21.27
CA LEU A 404 10.83 10.92 22.02
C LEU A 404 11.30 9.75 21.15
N ALA A 405 10.82 9.66 19.91
CA ALA A 405 11.25 8.65 18.94
C ALA A 405 12.74 8.80 18.60
N SER A 406 13.26 10.03 18.53
CA SER A 406 14.69 10.29 18.33
C SER A 406 15.53 9.78 19.50
N GLU A 407 15.12 10.10 20.73
CA GLU A 407 15.79 9.62 21.95
C GLU A 407 15.79 8.08 22.04
N TYR A 408 14.68 7.44 21.65
CA TYR A 408 14.58 5.98 21.62
C TYR A 408 15.59 5.35 20.66
N LYS A 409 15.78 5.94 19.47
CA LYS A 409 16.78 5.45 18.50
C LYS A 409 18.19 5.53 19.06
N ASP A 410 18.51 6.62 19.74
CA ASP A 410 19.82 6.78 20.37
C ASP A 410 20.03 5.75 21.47
N TRP A 411 19.01 5.50 22.29
CA TRP A 411 19.03 4.41 23.27
C TRP A 411 19.24 3.04 22.60
N TYR A 412 18.49 2.73 21.54
CA TYR A 412 18.61 1.47 20.79
C TYR A 412 20.01 1.31 20.19
N ARG A 413 20.53 2.35 19.53
CA ARG A 413 21.86 2.34 18.90
C ARG A 413 22.95 2.09 19.94
N GLN A 414 22.94 2.85 21.03
CA GLN A 414 23.93 2.73 22.10
C GLN A 414 23.84 1.37 22.80
N SER A 415 22.62 0.87 23.06
CA SER A 415 22.41 -0.44 23.67
C SER A 415 22.94 -1.58 22.80
N ASN A 416 22.70 -1.56 21.48
CA ASN A 416 23.28 -2.57 20.59
C ASN A 416 24.81 -2.52 20.52
N LEU A 417 25.41 -1.31 20.56
CA LEU A 417 26.86 -1.17 20.60
C LEU A 417 27.45 -1.76 21.87
N LEU A 418 26.82 -1.52 23.03
CA LEU A 418 27.24 -2.09 24.31
C LEU A 418 27.09 -3.61 24.32
N LEU A 419 25.96 -4.14 23.84
CA LEU A 419 25.71 -5.58 23.78
C LEU A 419 26.73 -6.32 22.90
N ARG A 420 27.14 -5.74 21.77
CA ARG A 420 28.24 -6.27 20.94
C ARG A 420 29.59 -6.33 21.65
N GLN A 421 29.77 -5.51 22.68
CA GLN A 421 30.96 -5.50 23.54
C GLN A 421 30.79 -6.39 24.79
N GLY A 422 29.71 -7.18 24.87
CA GLY A 422 29.40 -8.00 26.05
C GLY A 422 28.93 -7.18 27.27
N LYS A 423 28.58 -5.91 27.09
CA LYS A 423 28.14 -5.01 28.17
C LYS A 423 26.62 -4.95 28.25
N LYS A 424 26.12 -4.52 29.42
CA LYS A 424 24.69 -4.26 29.63
C LYS A 424 24.19 -3.13 28.72
N PRO A 425 22.92 -3.17 28.27
CA PRO A 425 22.34 -2.10 27.48
C PRO A 425 22.22 -0.82 28.32
N LYS A 426 22.04 0.32 27.64
CA LYS A 426 21.80 1.60 28.31
C LYS A 426 20.50 1.53 29.11
N ALA A 427 20.42 2.24 30.23
CA ALA A 427 19.17 2.37 30.99
C ALA A 427 18.04 2.90 30.07
N ASN A 428 16.86 2.29 30.17
CA ASN A 428 15.72 2.54 29.30
C ASN A 428 14.65 3.38 30.01
N ASP A 429 14.85 4.70 30.08
CA ASP A 429 13.84 5.64 30.60
C ASP A 429 12.88 6.12 29.50
N VAL A 430 13.40 6.25 28.28
CA VAL A 430 12.66 6.76 27.13
C VAL A 430 11.42 5.93 26.78
N THR A 431 11.45 4.60 26.96
CA THR A 431 10.26 3.77 26.69
C THR A 431 9.14 4.03 27.69
N ASN A 432 9.45 4.33 28.96
CA ASN A 432 8.42 4.73 29.93
C ASN A 432 7.82 6.09 29.56
N ARG A 433 8.65 7.05 29.15
CA ARG A 433 8.18 8.37 28.70
C ARG A 433 7.32 8.28 27.44
N ILE A 434 7.68 7.39 26.52
CA ILE A 434 6.85 7.07 25.35
C ILE A 434 5.50 6.51 25.81
N ASP A 435 5.46 5.44 26.62
CA ASP A 435 4.21 4.87 27.13
C ASP A 435 3.35 5.90 27.90
N GLN A 436 3.96 6.78 28.69
CA GLN A 436 3.27 7.89 29.36
C GLN A 436 2.68 8.88 28.36
N PHE A 437 3.46 9.30 27.35
CA PHE A 437 2.98 10.15 26.27
C PHE A 437 1.76 9.52 25.56
N TYR A 438 1.79 8.21 25.27
CA TYR A 438 0.64 7.46 24.75
C TYR A 438 -0.58 7.57 25.67
N ARG A 439 -0.40 7.36 26.97
CA ARG A 439 -1.50 7.38 27.94
C ARG A 439 -2.12 8.76 28.08
N ILE A 440 -1.31 9.81 28.08
CA ILE A 440 -1.76 11.19 28.23
C ILE A 440 -2.55 11.63 26.99
N HIS A 441 -1.97 11.46 25.81
CA HIS A 441 -2.55 12.01 24.59
C HIS A 441 -3.56 11.07 23.91
N PHE A 442 -3.57 9.77 24.28
CA PHE A 442 -4.32 8.73 23.57
C PHE A 442 -4.96 7.68 24.52
N MET A 443 -5.31 8.06 25.75
CA MET A 443 -5.86 7.19 26.82
C MET A 443 -6.96 6.22 26.35
N HIS A 444 -7.96 6.72 25.61
CA HIS A 444 -9.07 5.91 25.09
C HIS A 444 -8.65 4.80 24.11
N ARG A 445 -7.47 4.89 23.50
CA ARG A 445 -6.93 3.82 22.63
C ARG A 445 -6.08 2.84 23.44
N VAL A 446 -5.35 3.31 24.47
CA VAL A 446 -4.65 2.43 25.43
C VAL A 446 -5.64 1.51 26.15
N GLU A 447 -6.77 2.04 26.60
CA GLU A 447 -7.85 1.25 27.24
C GLU A 447 -8.42 0.18 26.29
N ARG A 448 -8.63 0.53 25.00
CA ARG A 448 -9.14 -0.42 24.00
C ARG A 448 -8.12 -1.45 23.54
N ILE A 449 -6.82 -1.12 23.46
CA ILE A 449 -5.77 -2.12 23.19
C ILE A 449 -5.73 -3.13 24.34
N LYS A 450 -5.81 -2.65 25.59
CA LYS A 450 -5.93 -3.52 26.77
C LYS A 450 -7.18 -4.40 26.70
N GLU A 451 -8.32 -3.83 26.31
CA GLU A 451 -9.59 -4.57 26.17
C GLU A 451 -9.55 -5.62 25.04
N VAL A 452 -9.01 -5.28 23.87
CA VAL A 452 -8.83 -6.21 22.73
C VAL A 452 -7.84 -7.32 23.08
N ALA A 453 -6.73 -7.00 23.73
CA ALA A 453 -5.76 -7.99 24.17
C ALA A 453 -6.37 -8.93 25.23
N LEU A 454 -7.17 -8.40 26.16
CA LEU A 454 -7.93 -9.19 27.13
C LEU A 454 -8.91 -10.12 26.41
N ASN A 455 -9.69 -9.60 25.46
CA ASN A 455 -10.67 -10.36 24.70
C ASN A 455 -10.04 -11.45 23.81
N ILE A 456 -8.87 -11.20 23.22
CA ILE A 456 -8.11 -12.21 22.45
C ILE A 456 -7.65 -13.33 23.38
N LYS A 457 -7.20 -13.00 24.59
CA LYS A 457 -6.81 -13.98 25.62
C LYS A 457 -8.00 -14.85 26.04
N THR A 458 -9.13 -14.22 26.37
CA THR A 458 -10.37 -14.92 26.73
C THR A 458 -10.86 -15.83 25.59
N THR A 459 -10.78 -15.35 24.35
CA THR A 459 -11.19 -16.12 23.16
C THR A 459 -10.26 -17.31 22.90
N LYS A 460 -8.94 -17.14 23.05
CA LYS A 460 -7.97 -18.24 22.94
C LYS A 460 -8.20 -19.31 24.01
N GLU A 461 -8.54 -18.91 25.23
CA GLU A 461 -8.89 -19.82 26.33
C GLU A 461 -10.19 -20.58 26.04
N LEU A 462 -11.23 -19.89 25.55
CA LEU A 462 -12.51 -20.50 25.15
C LEU A 462 -12.34 -21.54 24.03
N ILE A 463 -11.53 -21.24 23.02
CA ILE A 463 -11.23 -22.16 21.91
C ILE A 463 -10.46 -23.39 22.40
N LYS A 464 -9.56 -23.21 23.37
CA LYS A 464 -8.79 -24.30 23.98
C LYS A 464 -9.70 -25.25 24.78
N ASP A 465 -10.67 -24.70 25.50
CA ASP A 465 -11.67 -25.48 26.24
C ASP A 465 -12.65 -26.22 25.32
N ILE A 466 -13.10 -25.59 24.24
CA ILE A 466 -13.94 -26.25 23.23
C ILE A 466 -13.20 -27.42 22.57
N ASN A 467 -11.92 -27.23 22.23
CA ASN A 467 -11.10 -28.30 21.65
C ASN A 467 -10.77 -29.42 22.64
N LYS A 468 -10.70 -29.13 23.95
CA LYS A 468 -10.54 -30.13 25.00
C LYS A 468 -11.81 -30.97 25.17
N ARG A 469 -13.00 -30.33 25.11
CA ARG A 469 -14.30 -31.01 25.17
C ARG A 469 -14.65 -31.84 23.93
N LYS A 470 -14.04 -31.56 22.77
CA LYS A 470 -14.18 -32.37 21.54
C LYS A 470 -13.24 -33.58 21.46
N ARG A 471 -12.30 -33.70 22.40
CA ARG A 471 -11.34 -34.82 22.50
C ARG A 471 -11.66 -35.78 23.65
N LEU A 472 -12.67 -35.45 24.45
CA LEU A 472 -13.41 -36.35 25.33
C LEU A 472 -14.65 -36.81 24.57
#